data_AF-A0A7G1IJN5-F1
#
_entry.id   AF-A0A7G1IJN5-F1
#
_cell.length_a   1.000
_cell.length_b   1.000
_cell.length_c   1.000
_cell.angle_alpha   90.00
_cell.angle_beta   90.00
_cell.angle_gamma   90.00
#
_symmetry.space_group_name_H-M   'P 1'
#
loop_
_entity.id
_entity.type
_entity.pdbx_description
1 polymer ?
#
loop_
_entity_poly.entity_id
_entity_poly.type
_entity_poly.pdbx_seq_one_letter_code
_entity_poly.pdbx_strand_id
1 'polypeptide(L)'
;MPGQSAGEYDLPPGMTVNGAIARAWEAMLAAHLQWRTMLSRLPEGDPAIKLTREKWLLPLLYELGWGRPEVVGGGLSVQPGLGESMAPNFPISHRVSWPDAANPSAWVPIHLVGAGIDLDTKTPSVTARAPQSMLQDYLNREHNSLWGFCPTATGCGCCATRPA
;
A
#
# COMPACT_ATOMS: atom_id res chain seq x y z
N MET A 1 3.27 20.51 20.57
CA MET A 1 4.43 20.06 19.77
C MET A 1 4.39 20.81 18.44
N PRO A 2 5.53 21.15 17.83
CA PRO A 2 5.57 21.55 16.42
C PRO A 2 4.94 20.43 15.56
N GLY A 3 4.24 20.75 14.47
CA GLY A 3 3.58 19.77 13.60
C GLY A 3 2.19 19.28 14.06
N GLN A 4 1.57 19.94 15.04
CA GLN A 4 0.24 19.56 15.58
C GLN A 4 -0.79 20.70 15.51
N SER A 5 -0.44 21.84 14.92
CA SER A 5 -1.39 22.94 14.71
C SER A 5 -2.22 22.70 13.45
N ALA A 6 -3.46 23.20 13.43
CA ALA A 6 -4.36 23.01 12.28
C ALA A 6 -3.78 23.53 10.94
N GLY A 7 -2.89 24.54 11.00
CA GLY A 7 -2.23 25.11 9.83
C GLY A 7 -1.12 24.24 9.23
N GLU A 8 -0.69 23.17 9.90
CA GLU A 8 0.37 22.26 9.43
C GLU A 8 -0.20 21.03 8.69
N TYR A 9 -1.52 20.89 8.61
CA TYR A 9 -2.19 19.72 8.02
C TYR A 9 -2.75 19.98 6.60
N ASP A 10 -2.35 21.08 5.95
CA ASP A 10 -2.86 21.51 4.62
C ASP A 10 -4.39 21.43 4.51
N LEU A 11 -5.09 21.72 5.62
CA LEU A 11 -6.55 21.64 5.67
C LEU A 11 -7.19 22.79 4.90
N PRO A 12 -8.35 22.56 4.26
CA PRO A 12 -9.12 23.64 3.66
C PRO A 12 -9.35 24.79 4.64
N PRO A 13 -9.32 26.06 4.18
CA PRO A 13 -9.56 27.20 5.05
C PRO A 13 -10.86 27.05 5.86
N GLY A 14 -10.77 27.19 7.18
CA GLY A 14 -11.91 27.06 8.09
C GLY A 14 -12.22 25.63 8.56
N MET A 15 -11.53 24.60 8.06
CA MET A 15 -11.66 23.22 8.56
C MET A 15 -10.80 23.02 9.81
N THR A 16 -11.42 22.59 10.90
CA THR A 16 -10.68 22.19 12.11
C THR A 16 -10.11 20.78 11.93
N VAL A 17 -9.01 20.46 12.62
CA VAL A 17 -8.43 19.11 12.63
C VAL A 17 -9.48 18.06 13.04
N ASN A 18 -10.25 18.34 14.10
CA ASN A 18 -11.33 17.45 14.54
C ASN A 18 -12.42 17.29 13.47
N GLY A 19 -12.76 18.36 12.75
CA GLY A 19 -13.71 18.30 11.63
C GLY A 19 -13.18 17.44 10.47
N ALA A 20 -11.90 17.56 10.14
CA ALA A 20 -11.25 16.73 9.13
C ALA A 20 -11.24 15.25 9.53
N ILE A 21 -10.88 14.96 10.79
CA ILE A 21 -10.87 13.60 11.34
C ILE A 21 -12.29 13.01 11.34
N ALA A 22 -13.30 13.75 11.82
CA ALA A 22 -14.67 13.28 11.86
C ALA A 22 -15.18 12.94 10.45
N ARG A 23 -14.90 13.79 9.45
CA ARG A 23 -15.26 13.53 8.05
C ARG A 23 -14.59 12.26 7.52
N ALA A 24 -13.27 12.13 7.72
CA ALA A 24 -12.52 10.97 7.25
C ALA A 24 -12.99 9.69 7.93
N TRP A 25 -13.29 9.75 9.24
CA TRP A 25 -13.85 8.64 10.00
C TRP A 25 -15.19 8.16 9.43
N GLU A 26 -16.15 9.06 9.21
CA GLU A 26 -17.46 8.70 8.65
C GLU A 26 -17.33 8.09 7.24
N ALA A 27 -16.47 8.67 6.39
CA ALA A 27 -16.18 8.14 5.07
C ALA A 27 -15.61 6.71 5.14
N MET A 28 -14.67 6.46 6.04
CA MET A 28 -14.03 5.15 6.21
C MET A 28 -14.95 4.13 6.87
N LEU A 29 -15.78 4.53 7.84
CA LEU A 29 -16.77 3.66 8.44
C LEU A 29 -17.77 3.16 7.37
N ALA A 30 -18.28 4.06 6.54
CA ALA A 30 -19.19 3.70 5.45
C ALA A 30 -18.52 2.76 4.43
N ALA A 31 -17.29 3.08 3.99
CA ALA A 31 -16.52 2.25 3.06
C ALA A 31 -16.26 0.85 3.65
N HIS A 32 -15.89 0.78 4.93
CA HIS A 32 -15.64 -0.49 5.63
C HIS A 32 -16.89 -1.36 5.69
N LEU A 33 -18.05 -0.80 6.07
CA LEU A 33 -19.30 -1.54 6.15
C LEU A 33 -19.74 -2.08 4.79
N GLN A 34 -19.62 -1.26 3.73
CA GLN A 34 -19.92 -1.68 2.37
C GLN A 34 -18.97 -2.79 1.91
N TRP A 35 -17.66 -2.61 2.10
CA TRP A 35 -16.65 -3.59 1.74
C TRP A 35 -16.87 -4.92 2.47
N ARG A 36 -17.15 -4.92 3.78
CA ARG A 36 -17.48 -6.14 4.54
C ARG A 36 -18.73 -6.86 4.01
N THR A 37 -19.75 -6.10 3.63
CA THR A 37 -20.99 -6.65 3.04
C THR A 37 -20.74 -7.28 1.67
N MET A 38 -19.84 -6.71 0.88
CA MET A 38 -19.44 -7.29 -0.41
C MET A 38 -18.55 -8.52 -0.21
N LEU A 39 -17.64 -8.47 0.78
CA LEU A 39 -16.72 -9.55 1.09
C LEU A 39 -17.45 -10.82 1.54
N SER A 40 -18.52 -10.70 2.34
CA SER A 40 -19.30 -11.84 2.82
C SER A 40 -20.07 -12.58 1.71
N ARG A 41 -20.15 -12.01 0.51
CA ARG A 41 -20.81 -12.61 -0.66
C ARG A 41 -19.83 -13.36 -1.56
N LEU A 42 -18.53 -13.25 -1.31
CA LEU A 42 -17.52 -13.97 -2.09
C LEU A 42 -17.49 -15.45 -1.70
N PRO A 43 -17.14 -16.34 -2.64
CA PRO A 43 -16.95 -17.75 -2.33
C PRO A 43 -15.76 -17.94 -1.38
N GLU A 44 -15.80 -19.06 -0.65
CA GLU A 44 -14.67 -19.47 0.20
C GLU A 44 -13.40 -19.65 -0.65
N GLY A 45 -12.28 -19.17 -0.15
CA GLY A 45 -11.00 -19.20 -0.87
C GLY A 45 -10.80 -18.09 -1.91
N ASP A 46 -11.76 -17.16 -2.09
CA ASP A 46 -11.53 -15.98 -2.93
C ASP A 46 -10.47 -15.06 -2.30
N PRO A 47 -9.39 -14.71 -3.02
CA PRO A 47 -8.35 -13.81 -2.49
C PRO A 47 -8.86 -12.39 -2.21
N ALA A 48 -9.97 -11.99 -2.83
CA ALA A 48 -10.61 -10.68 -2.73
C ALA A 48 -9.71 -9.49 -3.12
N ILE A 49 -8.68 -9.70 -3.96
CA ILE A 49 -7.68 -8.66 -4.31
C ILE A 49 -8.35 -7.40 -4.88
N LYS A 50 -9.16 -7.56 -5.94
CA LYS A 50 -9.79 -6.42 -6.61
C LYS A 50 -10.75 -5.69 -5.67
N LEU A 51 -11.58 -6.45 -4.94
CA LEU A 51 -12.57 -5.91 -4.03
C LEU A 51 -11.90 -5.09 -2.91
N THR A 52 -10.93 -5.68 -2.22
CA THR A 52 -10.23 -5.02 -1.11
C THR A 52 -9.42 -3.81 -1.58
N ARG A 53 -8.75 -3.92 -2.72
CA ARG A 53 -8.02 -2.79 -3.32
C ARG A 53 -8.95 -1.60 -3.61
N GLU A 54 -10.02 -1.83 -4.35
CA GLU A 54 -10.84 -0.74 -4.91
C GLU A 54 -11.86 -0.18 -3.91
N LYS A 55 -12.37 -1.01 -2.99
CA LYS A 55 -13.45 -0.61 -2.07
C LYS A 55 -12.97 -0.31 -0.65
N TRP A 56 -11.73 -0.66 -0.32
CA TRP A 56 -11.18 -0.44 1.03
C TRP A 56 -9.86 0.30 1.03
N LEU A 57 -8.82 -0.27 0.43
CA LEU A 57 -7.45 0.25 0.57
C LEU A 57 -7.21 1.56 -0.18
N LEU A 58 -7.68 1.70 -1.43
CA LEU A 58 -7.52 2.96 -2.16
C LEU A 58 -8.32 4.12 -1.53
N PRO A 59 -9.59 3.94 -1.07
CA PRO A 59 -10.28 4.94 -0.26
C PRO A 59 -9.53 5.32 1.02
N LEU A 60 -8.98 4.34 1.73
CA LEU A 60 -8.19 4.58 2.94
C LEU A 60 -6.95 5.44 2.66
N LEU A 61 -6.19 5.10 1.62
CA LEU A 61 -5.02 5.87 1.22
C LEU A 61 -5.38 7.31 0.84
N TYR A 62 -6.51 7.50 0.14
CA TYR A 62 -7.00 8.82 -0.18
C TYR A 62 -7.29 9.66 1.08
N GLU A 63 -8.02 9.11 2.06
CA GLU A 63 -8.34 9.81 3.32
C GLU A 63 -7.10 10.05 4.20
N LEU A 64 -6.08 9.20 4.10
CA LEU A 64 -4.78 9.39 4.76
C LEU A 64 -3.86 10.40 4.04
N GLY A 65 -4.32 11.02 2.95
CA GLY A 65 -3.57 12.05 2.22
C GLY A 65 -2.54 11.51 1.21
N TRP A 66 -2.52 10.20 0.95
CA TRP A 66 -1.63 9.59 -0.05
C TRP A 66 -2.08 9.85 -1.50
N GLY A 67 -3.23 10.49 -1.68
CA GLY A 67 -3.78 10.78 -2.99
C GLY A 67 -4.12 9.50 -3.75
N ARG A 68 -3.68 9.43 -5.02
CA ARG A 68 -3.87 8.27 -5.89
C ARG A 68 -2.50 7.68 -6.26
N PRO A 69 -2.06 6.62 -5.57
CA PRO A 69 -0.82 5.93 -5.93
C PRO A 69 -0.80 5.53 -7.40
N GLU A 70 0.37 5.61 -8.03
CA GLU A 70 0.59 5.17 -9.40
C GLU A 70 0.39 3.66 -9.50
N VAL A 71 -0.31 3.21 -10.54
CA VAL A 71 -0.40 1.77 -10.83
C VAL A 71 0.88 1.33 -11.53
N VAL A 72 1.53 0.29 -10.98
CA VAL A 72 2.71 -0.33 -11.58
C VAL A 72 2.28 -1.58 -12.34
N GLY A 73 2.02 -1.42 -13.64
CA GLY A 73 1.67 -2.53 -14.52
C GLY A 73 2.85 -3.50 -14.68
N GLY A 74 2.68 -4.75 -14.21
CA GLY A 74 3.69 -5.81 -14.37
C GLY A 74 4.67 -5.96 -13.20
N GLY A 75 4.64 -5.06 -12.21
CA GLY A 75 5.52 -5.10 -11.05
C GLY A 75 6.77 -4.21 -11.18
N LEU A 76 7.56 -4.17 -10.10
CA LEU A 76 8.81 -3.43 -10.02
C LEU A 76 9.98 -4.39 -10.24
N SER A 77 10.86 -4.06 -11.17
CA SER A 77 12.11 -4.79 -11.39
C SER A 77 13.26 -4.06 -10.70
N VAL A 78 14.21 -4.81 -10.16
CA VAL A 78 15.47 -4.28 -9.61
C VAL A 78 16.65 -4.80 -10.42
N GLN A 79 17.79 -4.13 -10.31
CA GLN A 79 19.01 -4.58 -10.98
C GLN A 79 19.41 -5.99 -10.49
N PRO A 80 19.87 -6.88 -11.40
CA PRO A 80 20.37 -8.18 -11.00
C PRO A 80 21.54 -8.05 -10.02
N GLY A 81 21.50 -8.85 -8.95
CA GLY A 81 22.60 -8.96 -7.99
C GLY A 81 23.72 -9.89 -8.48
N LEU A 82 24.75 -10.07 -7.64
CA LEU A 82 25.88 -10.95 -7.95
C LEU A 82 25.38 -12.40 -8.15
N GLY A 83 25.46 -12.91 -9.38
CA GLY A 83 25.09 -14.28 -9.74
C GLY A 83 23.70 -14.46 -10.36
N GLU A 84 22.88 -13.41 -10.44
CA GLU A 84 21.59 -13.45 -11.14
C GLU A 84 21.75 -13.06 -12.62
N SER A 85 21.28 -13.90 -13.54
CA SER A 85 21.35 -13.63 -14.99
C SER A 85 20.21 -12.77 -15.51
N MET A 86 19.14 -12.61 -14.73
CA MET A 86 17.92 -11.89 -15.11
C MET A 86 17.48 -10.98 -13.96
N ALA A 87 16.96 -9.79 -14.31
CA ALA A 87 16.43 -8.85 -13.34
C ALA A 87 15.24 -9.47 -12.59
N PRO A 88 15.28 -9.59 -11.25
CA PRO A 88 14.15 -10.12 -10.52
C PRO A 88 13.00 -9.11 -10.54
N ASN A 89 11.80 -9.64 -10.76
CA ASN A 89 10.57 -8.86 -10.81
C ASN A 89 9.70 -9.11 -9.56
N PHE A 90 9.19 -8.03 -8.99
CA PHE A 90 8.38 -8.02 -7.79
C PHE A 90 6.97 -7.54 -8.14
N PRO A 91 5.90 -8.34 -7.88
CA PRO A 91 4.52 -7.99 -8.26
C PRO A 91 3.90 -6.91 -7.34
N ILE A 92 4.65 -5.84 -7.08
CA ILE A 92 4.22 -4.67 -6.32
C ILE A 92 3.28 -3.86 -7.22
N SER A 93 2.08 -3.60 -6.70
CA SER A 93 0.97 -3.09 -7.51
C SER A 93 0.99 -1.59 -7.72
N HIS A 94 1.53 -0.85 -6.76
CA HIS A 94 1.47 0.61 -6.74
C HIS A 94 2.77 1.19 -6.20
N ARG A 95 2.98 2.47 -6.48
CA ARG A 95 4.01 3.27 -5.82
C ARG A 95 3.56 4.71 -5.67
N VAL A 96 4.24 5.46 -4.82
CA VAL A 96 4.19 6.92 -4.77
C VAL A 96 5.59 7.46 -5.01
N SER A 97 5.75 8.21 -6.08
CA SER A 97 7.00 8.80 -6.54
C SER A 97 7.22 10.22 -6.01
N TRP A 98 8.48 10.61 -5.82
CA TRP A 98 8.87 11.97 -5.48
C TRP A 98 10.06 12.43 -6.34
N PRO A 99 10.09 13.68 -6.85
CA PRO A 99 9.05 14.71 -6.73
C PRO A 99 7.87 14.47 -7.68
N ASP A 100 8.06 13.71 -8.76
CA ASP A 100 7.02 13.34 -9.71
C ASP A 100 7.24 11.92 -10.27
N ALA A 101 6.21 11.42 -10.96
CA ALA A 101 6.19 10.06 -11.51
C ALA A 101 7.08 9.87 -12.75
N ALA A 102 7.44 10.96 -13.45
CA ALA A 102 8.20 10.89 -14.71
C ALA A 102 9.68 10.67 -14.44
N ASN A 103 10.25 11.39 -13.45
CA ASN A 103 11.65 11.28 -13.05
C ASN A 103 11.80 11.28 -11.52
N PRO A 104 11.38 10.21 -10.83
CA PRO A 104 11.49 10.14 -9.39
C PRO A 104 12.95 10.03 -8.93
N SER A 105 13.30 10.79 -7.89
CA SER A 105 14.52 10.57 -7.11
C SER A 105 14.33 9.57 -5.98
N ALA A 106 13.09 9.38 -5.53
CA ALA A 106 12.71 8.36 -4.55
C ALA A 106 11.28 7.89 -4.78
N TRP A 107 10.94 6.70 -4.30
CA TRP A 107 9.56 6.23 -4.29
C TRP A 107 9.27 5.26 -3.15
N VAL A 108 7.99 5.20 -2.76
CA VAL A 108 7.47 4.28 -1.76
C VAL A 108 6.68 3.18 -2.48
N PRO A 109 7.16 1.92 -2.50
CA PRO A 109 6.40 0.78 -3.01
C PRO A 109 5.20 0.46 -2.11
N ILE A 110 4.03 0.26 -2.74
CA ILE A 110 2.78 -0.07 -2.06
C ILE A 110 2.19 -1.33 -2.69
N HIS A 111 2.24 -2.44 -1.95
CA HIS A 111 1.67 -3.72 -2.38
C HIS A 111 0.32 -3.93 -1.70
N LEU A 112 -0.77 -3.67 -2.43
CA LEU A 112 -2.14 -3.78 -1.91
C LEU A 112 -2.61 -5.23 -1.96
N VAL A 113 -2.81 -5.84 -0.79
CA VAL A 113 -3.11 -7.26 -0.65
C VAL A 113 -4.61 -7.48 -0.42
N GLY A 114 -5.13 -8.57 -1.00
CA GLY A 114 -6.52 -8.99 -0.84
C GLY A 114 -6.87 -9.45 0.57
N ALA A 115 -8.17 -9.45 0.91
CA ALA A 115 -8.61 -9.82 2.26
C ALA A 115 -8.43 -11.31 2.57
N GLY A 116 -8.46 -12.15 1.54
CA GLY A 116 -8.27 -13.60 1.66
C GLY A 116 -6.82 -14.04 1.54
N ILE A 117 -5.86 -13.11 1.58
CA ILE A 117 -4.43 -13.40 1.45
C ILE A 117 -3.75 -13.07 2.77
N ASP A 118 -3.02 -14.06 3.28
CA ASP A 118 -2.19 -13.91 4.47
C ASP A 118 -0.86 -13.19 4.12
N LEU A 119 -0.40 -12.31 5.02
CA LEU A 119 0.77 -11.45 4.79
C LEU A 119 2.11 -12.19 4.92
N ASP A 120 2.14 -13.19 5.78
CA ASP A 120 3.37 -13.85 6.23
C ASP A 120 3.55 -15.23 5.61
N THR A 121 2.54 -15.70 4.87
CA THR A 121 2.56 -16.97 4.18
C THR A 121 2.28 -16.82 2.68
N LYS A 122 2.78 -17.78 1.90
CA LYS A 122 2.42 -17.87 0.48
C LYS A 122 0.99 -18.37 0.36
N THR A 123 0.21 -17.79 -0.54
CA THR A 123 -1.13 -18.26 -0.86
C THR A 123 -1.04 -19.03 -2.18
N PRO A 124 -1.26 -20.36 -2.19
CA PRO A 124 -1.15 -21.18 -3.41
C PRO A 124 -1.95 -20.59 -4.57
N SER A 125 -1.35 -20.57 -5.76
CA SER A 125 -1.97 -20.03 -6.99
C SER A 125 -2.24 -18.51 -7.00
N VAL A 126 -1.92 -17.79 -5.93
CA VAL A 126 -2.17 -16.33 -5.80
C VAL A 126 -0.86 -15.58 -5.57
N THR A 127 -0.08 -15.96 -4.56
CA THR A 127 1.21 -15.35 -4.25
C THR A 127 2.30 -16.43 -4.22
N ALA A 128 3.37 -16.23 -5.00
CA ALA A 128 4.50 -17.14 -5.02
C ALA A 128 5.36 -17.06 -3.75
N ARG A 129 5.29 -15.92 -3.04
CA ARG A 129 6.03 -15.58 -1.82
C ARG A 129 5.08 -14.90 -0.83
N ALA A 130 5.41 -14.95 0.46
CA ALA A 130 4.72 -14.14 1.46
C ALA A 130 4.81 -12.64 1.07
N PRO A 131 3.69 -11.90 1.01
CA PRO A 131 3.68 -10.50 0.61
C PRO A 131 4.68 -9.62 1.38
N GLN A 132 4.76 -9.79 2.70
CA GLN A 132 5.66 -9.03 3.56
C GLN A 132 7.14 -9.31 3.22
N SER A 133 7.49 -10.60 3.11
CA SER A 133 8.86 -11.01 2.78
C SER A 133 9.27 -10.56 1.38
N MET A 134 8.34 -10.61 0.41
CA MET A 134 8.55 -10.13 -0.95
C MET A 134 8.84 -8.62 -0.99
N LEU A 135 8.08 -7.82 -0.24
CA LEU A 135 8.33 -6.37 -0.16
C LEU A 135 9.66 -6.07 0.54
N GLN A 136 10.01 -6.82 1.59
CA GLN A 136 11.29 -6.66 2.27
C GLN A 136 12.48 -6.97 1.36
N ASP A 137 12.40 -8.04 0.56
CA ASP A 137 13.43 -8.40 -0.42
C ASP A 137 13.59 -7.31 -1.49
N TYR A 138 12.48 -6.72 -1.95
CA TYR A 138 12.52 -5.56 -2.84
C TYR A 138 13.27 -4.37 -2.21
N LEU A 139 12.89 -3.97 -1.00
CA LEU A 139 13.50 -2.84 -0.29
C LEU A 139 15.00 -3.07 -0.04
N ASN A 140 15.41 -4.29 0.28
CA ASN A 140 16.82 -4.60 0.50
C ASN A 140 17.69 -4.47 -0.76
N ARG A 141 17.08 -4.45 -1.95
CA ARG A 141 17.77 -4.39 -3.25
C ARG A 141 17.63 -3.02 -3.94
N GLU A 142 16.58 -2.28 -3.63
CA GLU A 142 16.29 -0.99 -4.25
C GLU A 142 16.76 0.17 -3.36
N HIS A 143 17.66 1.00 -3.88
CA HIS A 143 18.27 2.09 -3.12
C HIS A 143 17.40 3.35 -3.06
N ASN A 144 16.51 3.55 -4.03
CA ASN A 144 15.63 4.71 -4.08
C ASN A 144 14.32 4.53 -3.27
N SER A 145 14.17 3.36 -2.61
CA SER A 145 13.05 3.04 -1.73
C SER A 145 13.54 2.66 -0.34
N LEU A 146 13.48 3.61 0.58
CA LEU A 146 13.91 3.39 1.98
C LEU A 146 12.88 2.61 2.81
N TRP A 147 11.61 2.65 2.42
CA TRP A 147 10.53 2.00 3.15
C TRP A 147 9.34 1.75 2.22
N GLY A 148 8.45 0.85 2.63
CA GLY A 148 7.28 0.45 1.87
C GLY A 148 6.13 -0.01 2.75
N PHE A 149 4.97 -0.21 2.12
CA PHE A 149 3.74 -0.56 2.82
C PHE A 149 3.03 -1.75 2.16
N CYS A 150 2.61 -2.72 2.98
CA CYS A 150 1.87 -3.90 2.53
C CYS A 150 0.62 -4.10 3.41
N PRO A 151 -0.49 -3.37 3.14
CA PRO A 151 -1.71 -3.48 3.91
C PRO A 151 -2.56 -4.66 3.46
N THR A 152 -3.23 -5.28 4.43
CA THR A 152 -4.40 -6.15 4.22
C THR A 152 -5.66 -5.53 4.80
N ALA A 153 -6.75 -6.27 4.65
CA ALA A 153 -8.06 -6.01 5.22
C ALA A 153 -8.08 -5.72 6.74
N THR A 154 -7.26 -6.43 7.53
CA THR A 154 -7.32 -6.41 9.01
C THR A 154 -5.99 -6.07 9.68
N GLY A 155 -4.92 -5.91 8.90
CA GLY A 155 -3.59 -5.64 9.42
C GLY A 155 -2.71 -4.90 8.43
N CYS A 156 -1.67 -4.28 8.95
CA CYS A 156 -0.66 -3.57 8.18
C CYS A 156 0.72 -4.10 8.55
N GLY A 157 1.52 -4.48 7.55
CA GLY A 157 2.96 -4.61 7.68
C GLY A 157 3.67 -3.38 7.10
N CYS A 158 4.35 -2.61 7.94
CA CYS A 158 5.33 -1.62 7.49
C CYS A 158 6.71 -2.28 7.38
N CYS A 159 7.37 -2.11 6.25
CA CYS A 159 8.74 -2.62 6.02
C CYS A 159 9.68 -1.43 5.80
N ALA A 160 10.84 -1.47 6.44
CA ALA A 160 11.93 -0.51 6.25
C ALA A 160 13.16 -1.25 5.73
N THR A 161 14.04 -0.54 5.01
CA THR A 161 15.36 -1.08 4.67
C THR A 161 16.12 -1.44 5.94
N ARG A 162 16.81 -2.58 5.93
CA ARG A 162 17.73 -2.90 7.02
C ARG A 162 18.97 -2.00 6.87
N PRO A 163 19.43 -1.35 7.96
CA PRO A 163 20.73 -0.69 7.92
C PRO A 163 21.81 -1.75 7.62
N ALA A 164 22.76 -1.37 6.75
CA ALA A 164 23.93 -2.19 6.40
C ALA A 164 24.86 -2.38 7.60
#